data_AF-A0A9J6PFT2-F1
#
_entry.id   AF-A0A9J6PFT2-F1
#
_cell.length_a   1.000
_cell.length_b   1.000
_cell.length_c   1.000
_cell.angle_alpha   90.00
_cell.angle_beta   90.00
_cell.angle_gamma   90.00
#
_symmetry.space_group_name_H-M   'P 1'
#
loop_
_entity.id
_entity.type
_entity.pdbx_description
1 polymer ?
#
loop_
_entity_poly.entity_id
_entity_poly.type
_entity_poly.pdbx_seq_one_letter_code
_entity_poly.pdbx_strand_id
1 'polypeptide(L)'
;MKKAVACLGLALLTLPILAGAAMADCTDPPRPGADWRRCVMDGRVFDGADLTGANLRDVRLNQASLREATLAGIDGRRARALGSDFTGADLSGANMTGADLSRAVFAGATLVETDLRRTKLFRANLRDADLTGARLDGADFLGADLSGATWTDGTTVCSEGSVGICE
;
A
#
# COMPACT_ATOMS: atom_id res chain seq x y z
N MET A 1 71.65 -22.98 -3.29
CA MET A 1 71.18 -23.73 -4.49
C MET A 1 69.74 -24.17 -4.24
N LYS A 2 68.80 -23.72 -5.10
CA LYS A 2 67.54 -24.38 -5.56
C LYS A 2 66.73 -25.16 -4.49
N LYS A 3 65.46 -24.88 -4.21
CA LYS A 3 64.34 -24.57 -5.11
C LYS A 3 63.25 -23.79 -4.37
N ALA A 4 62.75 -22.72 -4.98
CA ALA A 4 61.50 -22.06 -4.59
C ALA A 4 60.32 -22.89 -5.08
N VAL A 5 59.40 -23.24 -4.18
CA VAL A 5 58.11 -23.83 -4.52
C VAL A 5 57.15 -22.67 -4.72
N ALA A 6 56.81 -22.39 -5.98
CA ALA A 6 55.79 -21.41 -6.34
C ALA A 6 54.42 -22.04 -6.14
N CYS A 7 53.76 -21.76 -5.01
CA CYS A 7 52.32 -21.97 -4.87
C CYS A 7 51.61 -20.88 -5.68
N LEU A 8 51.23 -21.18 -6.92
CA LEU A 8 50.18 -20.44 -7.63
C LEU A 8 48.86 -20.73 -6.91
N GLY A 9 48.58 -19.97 -5.85
CA GLY A 9 47.26 -19.89 -5.26
C GLY A 9 46.34 -19.14 -6.20
N LEU A 10 45.37 -19.85 -6.77
CA LEU A 10 44.31 -19.35 -7.64
C LEU A 10 43.69 -18.09 -7.02
N ALA A 11 43.89 -16.92 -7.63
CA ALA A 11 43.18 -15.71 -7.24
C ALA A 11 41.70 -15.95 -7.57
N LEU A 12 40.88 -16.29 -6.57
CA LEU A 12 39.43 -16.27 -6.69
C LEU A 12 39.03 -14.83 -6.99
N LEU A 13 38.81 -14.54 -8.28
CA LEU A 13 37.97 -13.42 -8.70
C LEU A 13 36.60 -13.65 -8.07
N THR A 14 36.36 -13.04 -6.90
CA THR A 14 35.00 -12.89 -6.38
C THR A 14 34.26 -12.05 -7.41
N LEU A 15 33.51 -12.69 -8.30
CA LEU A 15 32.54 -11.99 -9.10
C LEU A 15 31.66 -11.18 -8.13
N PRO A 16 31.53 -9.85 -8.30
CA PRO A 16 30.55 -9.13 -7.53
C PRO A 16 29.22 -9.81 -7.80
N ILE A 17 28.59 -10.33 -6.74
CA ILE A 17 27.23 -10.82 -6.78
C ILE A 17 26.44 -9.65 -7.35
N LEU A 18 25.99 -9.75 -8.62
CA LEU A 18 24.99 -8.83 -9.14
C LEU A 18 23.87 -8.88 -8.12
N ALA A 19 23.63 -7.74 -7.45
CA ALA A 19 22.57 -7.59 -6.47
C ALA A 19 21.33 -8.31 -7.01
N GLY A 20 21.02 -9.45 -6.39
CA GLY A 20 19.94 -10.31 -6.85
C GLY A 20 18.70 -9.45 -6.96
N ALA A 21 17.90 -9.68 -8.01
CA ALA A 21 16.58 -9.09 -8.12
C ALA A 21 15.93 -9.10 -6.75
N ALA A 22 15.72 -7.91 -6.15
CA ALA A 22 15.28 -7.76 -4.76
C ALA A 22 14.11 -8.71 -4.54
N MET A 23 14.38 -9.81 -3.84
CA MET A 23 13.34 -10.74 -3.47
C MET A 23 12.47 -9.98 -2.49
N ALA A 24 11.16 -10.09 -2.64
CA ALA A 24 10.26 -9.57 -1.63
C ALA A 24 10.66 -10.18 -0.29
N ASP A 25 10.86 -9.33 0.71
CA ASP A 25 11.22 -9.74 2.05
C ASP A 25 9.95 -9.75 2.90
N CYS A 26 9.23 -10.87 2.84
CA CYS A 26 7.98 -11.01 3.60
C CYS A 26 8.18 -11.08 5.12
N THR A 27 9.44 -11.13 5.56
CA THR A 27 9.87 -11.11 6.95
C THR A 27 10.45 -9.76 7.37
N ASP A 28 10.69 -8.85 6.43
CA ASP A 28 11.19 -7.52 6.74
C ASP A 28 10.22 -6.82 7.69
N PRO A 29 10.73 -6.16 8.74
CA PRO A 29 9.90 -5.35 9.62
C PRO A 29 9.27 -4.19 8.83
N PRO A 30 8.13 -3.65 9.30
CA PRO A 30 7.55 -2.45 8.72
C PRO A 30 8.55 -1.29 8.79
N ARG A 31 8.92 -0.75 7.62
CA ARG A 31 9.83 0.37 7.47
C ARG A 31 9.61 1.06 6.12
N PRO A 32 10.04 2.33 5.97
CA PRO A 32 10.07 2.98 4.67
C PRO A 32 10.78 2.14 3.60
N GLY A 33 10.17 2.06 2.42
CA GLY A 33 10.71 1.33 1.27
C GLY A 33 10.75 -0.19 1.42
N ALA A 34 10.07 -0.78 2.42
CA ALA A 34 9.96 -2.24 2.54
C ALA A 34 9.44 -2.87 1.23
N ASP A 35 10.01 -3.98 0.78
CA ASP A 35 9.53 -4.73 -0.38
C ASP A 35 8.73 -5.95 0.06
N TRP A 36 7.41 -5.78 0.13
CA TRP A 36 6.43 -6.81 0.48
C TRP A 36 5.66 -7.33 -0.73
N ARG A 37 6.20 -7.14 -1.93
CA ARG A 37 5.53 -7.52 -3.17
C ARG A 37 5.18 -9.02 -3.20
N ARG A 38 3.92 -9.33 -3.44
CA ARG A 38 3.36 -10.71 -3.43
C ARG A 38 3.44 -11.42 -2.07
N CYS A 39 3.71 -10.71 -0.98
CA CYS A 39 3.68 -11.31 0.34
C CYS A 39 2.25 -11.56 0.84
N VAL A 40 2.14 -12.49 1.78
CA VAL A 40 0.90 -12.81 2.49
C VAL A 40 1.04 -12.34 3.93
N MET A 41 0.16 -11.42 4.32
CA MET A 41 0.20 -10.68 5.59
C MET A 41 -1.20 -10.51 6.19
N ASP A 42 -2.13 -11.38 5.82
CA ASP A 42 -3.50 -11.39 6.34
C ASP A 42 -3.56 -11.39 7.86
N GLY A 43 -4.49 -10.62 8.42
CA GLY A 43 -4.75 -10.57 9.86
C GLY A 43 -3.63 -9.94 10.70
N ARG A 44 -2.55 -9.44 10.08
CA ARG A 44 -1.44 -8.84 10.82
C ARG A 44 -1.74 -7.40 11.23
N VAL A 45 -1.08 -6.97 12.29
CA VAL A 45 -1.22 -5.62 12.87
C VAL A 45 0.02 -4.80 12.53
N PHE A 46 -0.21 -3.65 11.91
CA PHE A 46 0.78 -2.66 11.47
C PHE A 46 0.35 -1.25 11.90
N ASP A 47 -0.39 -1.13 13.00
CA ASP A 47 -0.89 0.15 13.47
C ASP A 47 0.28 1.11 13.76
N GLY A 48 0.18 2.35 13.27
CA GLY A 48 1.20 3.37 13.40
C GLY A 48 2.52 3.06 12.66
N ALA A 49 2.56 2.02 11.83
CA ALA A 49 3.76 1.67 11.07
C ALA A 49 4.08 2.74 10.02
N ASP A 50 5.36 3.07 9.88
CA ASP A 50 5.86 3.85 8.75
C ASP A 50 6.28 2.90 7.63
N LEU A 51 5.52 2.94 6.54
CA LEU A 51 5.69 2.18 5.30
C LEU A 51 5.84 3.13 4.11
N THR A 52 6.30 4.36 4.34
CA THR A 52 6.48 5.37 3.28
C THR A 52 7.24 4.80 2.09
N GLY A 53 6.66 4.89 0.89
CA GLY A 53 7.26 4.39 -0.35
C GLY A 53 7.47 2.87 -0.43
N ALA A 54 6.86 2.08 0.46
CA ALA A 54 6.94 0.63 0.41
C ALA A 54 6.33 0.05 -0.87
N ASN A 55 6.92 -1.07 -1.33
CA ASN A 55 6.39 -1.83 -2.45
C ASN A 55 5.44 -2.92 -1.93
N LEU A 56 4.15 -2.62 -1.99
CA LEU A 56 3.05 -3.49 -1.57
C LEU A 56 2.34 -4.15 -2.77
N ARG A 57 2.99 -4.16 -3.94
CA ARG A 57 2.37 -4.65 -5.18
C ARG A 57 1.98 -6.11 -5.03
N ASP A 58 0.74 -6.47 -5.39
CA ASP A 58 0.21 -7.82 -5.22
C ASP A 58 0.21 -8.37 -3.79
N VAL A 59 0.43 -7.55 -2.76
CA VAL A 59 0.40 -8.02 -1.36
C VAL A 59 -1.02 -8.48 -0.99
N ARG A 60 -1.12 -9.45 -0.07
CA ARG A 60 -2.37 -9.83 0.57
C ARG A 60 -2.34 -9.39 2.03
N LEU A 61 -3.23 -8.46 2.37
CA LEU A 61 -3.40 -7.83 3.68
C LEU A 61 -4.81 -8.04 4.22
N ASN A 62 -5.56 -9.04 3.74
CA ASN A 62 -6.96 -9.20 4.14
C ASN A 62 -7.11 -9.24 5.67
N GLN A 63 -8.08 -8.48 6.20
CA GLN A 63 -8.33 -8.38 7.64
C GLN A 63 -7.11 -7.88 8.46
N ALA A 64 -6.13 -7.23 7.83
CA ALA A 64 -5.03 -6.60 8.54
C ALA A 64 -5.48 -5.28 9.21
N SER A 65 -4.74 -4.85 10.22
CA SER A 65 -4.89 -3.53 10.85
C SER A 65 -3.70 -2.66 10.44
N LEU A 66 -3.97 -1.51 9.85
CA LEU A 66 -3.03 -0.47 9.43
C LEU A 66 -3.50 0.90 9.94
N ARG A 67 -4.12 0.92 11.13
CA ARG A 67 -4.68 2.14 11.70
C ARG A 67 -3.57 3.14 11.97
N GLU A 68 -3.78 4.41 11.62
CA GLU A 68 -2.80 5.48 11.81
C GLU A 68 -1.43 5.20 11.13
N ALA A 69 -1.36 4.26 10.18
CA ALA A 69 -0.11 3.94 9.49
C ALA A 69 0.23 5.00 8.44
N THR A 70 1.53 5.26 8.25
CA THR A 70 2.02 6.12 7.16
C THR A 70 2.32 5.24 5.94
N LEU A 71 1.47 5.36 4.92
CA LEU A 71 1.49 4.64 3.65
C LEU A 71 1.71 5.61 2.48
N ALA A 72 2.24 6.80 2.74
CA ALA A 72 2.48 7.81 1.72
C ALA A 72 3.37 7.25 0.58
N GLY A 73 2.92 7.43 -0.66
CA GLY A 73 3.66 7.05 -1.85
C GLY A 73 3.89 5.54 -2.06
N ILE A 74 3.17 4.65 -1.37
CA ILE A 74 3.32 3.20 -1.59
C ILE A 74 2.98 2.78 -3.02
N ASP A 75 3.59 1.69 -3.50
CA ASP A 75 3.10 0.94 -4.66
C ASP A 75 2.19 -0.20 -4.18
N GLY A 76 0.90 0.07 -4.01
CA GLY A 76 -0.12 -0.90 -3.64
C GLY A 76 -0.88 -1.50 -4.84
N ARG A 77 -0.34 -1.42 -6.05
CA ARG A 77 -1.04 -1.90 -7.26
C ARG A 77 -1.44 -3.36 -7.13
N ARG A 78 -2.73 -3.64 -7.37
CA ARG A 78 -3.32 -4.99 -7.30
C ARG A 78 -3.19 -5.66 -5.92
N ALA A 79 -2.94 -4.89 -4.86
CA ALA A 79 -3.03 -5.39 -3.49
C ALA A 79 -4.45 -5.91 -3.19
N ARG A 80 -4.55 -6.88 -2.29
CA ARG A 80 -5.82 -7.35 -1.74
C ARG A 80 -5.85 -7.09 -0.25
N ALA A 81 -6.72 -6.19 0.19
CA ALA A 81 -6.86 -5.81 1.59
C ALA A 81 -8.33 -5.86 2.01
N LEU A 82 -9.02 -6.96 1.66
CA LEU A 82 -10.45 -7.15 1.94
C LEU A 82 -10.73 -7.00 3.45
N GLY A 83 -11.60 -6.04 3.79
CA GLY A 83 -12.01 -5.75 5.16
C GLY A 83 -10.87 -5.42 6.12
N SER A 84 -9.79 -4.84 5.61
CA SER A 84 -8.68 -4.34 6.44
C SER A 84 -9.02 -2.97 7.00
N ASP A 85 -8.40 -2.61 8.11
CA ASP A 85 -8.62 -1.35 8.80
C ASP A 85 -7.49 -0.37 8.52
N PHE A 86 -7.80 0.73 7.85
CA PHE A 86 -6.95 1.87 7.54
C PHE A 86 -7.46 3.15 8.22
N THR A 87 -8.22 3.04 9.31
CA THR A 87 -8.72 4.20 10.08
C THR A 87 -7.57 5.15 10.39
N GLY A 88 -7.72 6.42 10.00
CA GLY A 88 -6.70 7.47 10.20
C GLY A 88 -5.38 7.29 9.46
N ALA A 89 -5.25 6.29 8.57
CA ALA A 89 -4.01 6.07 7.83
C ALA A 89 -3.75 7.18 6.80
N ASP A 90 -2.48 7.45 6.52
CA ASP A 90 -2.05 8.38 5.47
C ASP A 90 -1.62 7.60 4.23
N LEU A 91 -2.42 7.64 3.17
CA LEU A 91 -2.14 7.06 1.86
C LEU A 91 -1.78 8.12 0.81
N SER A 92 -1.35 9.32 1.21
CA SER A 92 -1.09 10.42 0.28
C SER A 92 -0.17 10.02 -0.87
N GLY A 93 -0.61 10.24 -2.11
CA GLY A 93 0.12 9.90 -3.34
C GLY A 93 0.33 8.40 -3.57
N ALA A 94 -0.32 7.52 -2.83
CA ALA A 94 -0.20 6.07 -3.02
C ALA A 94 -0.75 5.64 -4.39
N ASN A 95 -0.19 4.57 -4.96
CA ASN A 95 -0.73 3.93 -6.15
C ASN A 95 -1.47 2.65 -5.80
N MET A 96 -2.80 2.73 -5.78
CA MET A 96 -3.70 1.61 -5.46
C MET A 96 -4.40 1.07 -6.71
N THR A 97 -3.91 1.38 -7.92
CA THR A 97 -4.57 1.00 -9.18
C THR A 97 -4.88 -0.50 -9.21
N GLY A 98 -6.15 -0.83 -9.41
CA GLY A 98 -6.62 -2.22 -9.52
C GLY A 98 -6.58 -3.02 -8.22
N ALA A 99 -6.41 -2.38 -7.06
CA ALA A 99 -6.48 -3.05 -5.77
C ALA A 99 -7.92 -3.50 -5.44
N ASP A 100 -8.03 -4.51 -4.58
CA ASP A 100 -9.29 -4.94 -3.98
C ASP A 100 -9.31 -4.52 -2.51
N LEU A 101 -10.04 -3.44 -2.24
CA LEU A 101 -10.25 -2.81 -0.94
C LEU A 101 -11.71 -2.97 -0.49
N SER A 102 -12.42 -3.96 -1.04
CA SER A 102 -13.83 -4.17 -0.70
C SER A 102 -13.98 -4.36 0.81
N ARG A 103 -14.99 -3.72 1.41
CA ARG A 103 -15.28 -3.74 2.85
C ARG A 103 -14.18 -3.18 3.77
N ALA A 104 -13.11 -2.61 3.24
CA ALA A 104 -12.07 -1.99 4.06
C ALA A 104 -12.61 -0.73 4.76
N VAL A 105 -11.97 -0.36 5.88
CA VAL A 105 -12.31 0.83 6.67
C VAL A 105 -11.23 1.88 6.43
N PHE A 106 -11.63 3.07 6.00
CA PHE A 106 -10.81 4.25 5.74
C PHE A 106 -11.36 5.46 6.52
N ALA A 107 -12.07 5.23 7.64
CA ALA A 107 -12.67 6.31 8.39
C ALA A 107 -11.59 7.33 8.81
N GLY A 108 -11.77 8.59 8.45
CA GLY A 108 -10.79 9.67 8.71
C GLY A 108 -9.42 9.50 8.02
N ALA A 109 -9.28 8.59 7.05
CA ALA A 109 -8.01 8.38 6.36
C ALA A 109 -7.71 9.50 5.36
N THR A 110 -6.42 9.75 5.13
CA THR A 110 -5.96 10.69 4.09
C THR A 110 -5.67 9.91 2.80
N LEU A 111 -6.43 10.17 1.74
CA LEU A 111 -6.30 9.59 0.40
C LEU A 111 -5.92 10.66 -0.65
N VAL A 112 -5.33 11.77 -0.21
CA VAL A 112 -4.94 12.91 -1.06
C VAL A 112 -4.04 12.46 -2.20
N GLU A 113 -4.38 12.85 -3.43
CA GLU A 113 -3.65 12.49 -4.66
C GLU A 113 -3.44 10.98 -4.88
N THR A 114 -4.22 10.11 -4.21
CA THR A 114 -4.12 8.66 -4.38
C THR A 114 -4.65 8.22 -5.74
N ASP A 115 -3.92 7.33 -6.41
CA ASP A 115 -4.39 6.70 -7.65
C ASP A 115 -5.24 5.47 -7.34
N LEU A 116 -6.56 5.67 -7.29
CA LEU A 116 -7.58 4.65 -7.03
C LEU A 116 -8.22 4.11 -8.31
N ARG A 117 -7.65 4.36 -9.50
CA ARG A 117 -8.25 3.90 -10.76
C ARG A 117 -8.46 2.38 -10.77
N ARG A 118 -9.65 1.94 -11.20
CA ARG A 118 -10.05 0.53 -11.25
C ARG A 118 -9.98 -0.22 -9.91
N THR A 119 -9.95 0.51 -8.79
CA THR A 119 -9.95 -0.07 -7.44
C THR A 119 -11.35 -0.51 -7.07
N LYS A 120 -11.48 -1.65 -6.38
CA LYS A 120 -12.75 -2.06 -5.79
C LYS A 120 -12.86 -1.52 -4.37
N LEU A 121 -13.84 -0.67 -4.13
CA LEU A 121 -14.22 -0.10 -2.83
C LEU A 121 -15.63 -0.56 -2.44
N PHE A 122 -16.11 -1.68 -3.00
CA PHE A 122 -17.44 -2.22 -2.72
C PHE A 122 -17.67 -2.35 -1.21
N ARG A 123 -18.66 -1.62 -0.69
CA ARG A 123 -18.99 -1.54 0.75
C ARG A 123 -17.83 -1.11 1.67
N ALA A 124 -16.85 -0.37 1.15
CA ALA A 124 -15.84 0.25 2.00
C ALA A 124 -16.46 1.36 2.86
N ASN A 125 -15.91 1.60 4.04
CA ASN A 125 -16.25 2.76 4.86
C ASN A 125 -15.21 3.85 4.62
N LEU A 126 -15.61 4.95 4.00
CA LEU A 126 -14.78 6.13 3.70
C LEU A 126 -15.29 7.36 4.44
N ARG A 127 -16.02 7.17 5.55
CA ARG A 127 -16.55 8.28 6.34
C ARG A 127 -15.43 9.24 6.75
N ASP A 128 -15.68 10.53 6.56
CA ASP A 128 -14.74 11.59 6.93
C ASP A 128 -13.33 11.46 6.29
N ALA A 129 -13.16 10.64 5.25
CA ALA A 129 -11.89 10.50 4.55
C ALA A 129 -11.63 11.69 3.61
N ASP A 130 -10.36 12.02 3.38
CA ASP A 130 -9.96 13.07 2.45
C ASP A 130 -9.52 12.48 1.10
N LEU A 131 -10.36 12.61 0.06
CA LEU A 131 -10.06 12.16 -1.31
C LEU A 131 -9.58 13.31 -2.22
N THR A 132 -9.15 14.45 -1.69
CA THR A 132 -8.71 15.60 -2.49
C THR A 132 -7.68 15.20 -3.55
N GLY A 133 -7.97 15.46 -4.82
CA GLY A 133 -7.10 15.11 -5.95
C GLY A 133 -7.00 13.62 -6.27
N ALA A 134 -7.73 12.73 -5.57
CA ALA A 134 -7.70 11.30 -5.84
C ALA A 134 -8.24 10.98 -7.24
N ARG A 135 -7.63 10.00 -7.90
CA ARG A 135 -8.02 9.56 -9.26
C ARG A 135 -8.95 8.37 -9.20
N LEU A 136 -10.19 8.56 -9.62
CA LEU A 136 -11.26 7.56 -9.44
C LEU A 136 -11.70 6.84 -10.73
N ASP A 137 -10.99 6.99 -11.86
CA ASP A 137 -11.42 6.42 -13.15
C ASP A 137 -11.66 4.89 -13.04
N GLY A 138 -12.93 4.49 -13.19
CA GLY A 138 -13.36 3.10 -13.12
C GLY A 138 -13.28 2.46 -11.72
N ALA A 139 -13.14 3.25 -10.65
CA ALA A 139 -13.27 2.75 -9.28
C ALA A 139 -14.72 2.32 -9.00
N ASP A 140 -14.89 1.25 -8.24
CA ASP A 140 -16.21 0.72 -7.85
C ASP A 140 -16.54 1.10 -6.41
N PHE A 141 -17.42 2.08 -6.25
CA PHE A 141 -17.91 2.54 -4.95
C PHE A 141 -19.23 1.91 -4.53
N LEU A 142 -19.73 0.87 -5.22
CA LEU A 142 -21.07 0.34 -4.94
C LEU A 142 -21.22 -0.04 -3.45
N GLY A 143 -22.14 0.67 -2.76
CA GLY A 143 -22.42 0.48 -1.35
C GLY A 143 -21.37 1.03 -0.38
N ALA A 144 -20.35 1.77 -0.85
CA ALA A 144 -19.37 2.43 0.00
C ALA A 144 -20.01 3.61 0.74
N ASP A 145 -19.71 3.78 2.03
CA ASP A 145 -20.17 4.94 2.81
C ASP A 145 -19.18 6.09 2.66
N LEU A 146 -19.63 7.19 2.07
CA LEU A 146 -18.84 8.40 1.79
C LEU A 146 -19.22 9.57 2.70
N SER A 147 -20.06 9.36 3.71
CA SER A 147 -20.59 10.44 4.54
C SER A 147 -19.46 11.28 5.16
N GLY A 148 -19.50 12.60 4.98
CA GLY A 148 -18.49 13.52 5.52
C GLY A 148 -17.14 13.52 4.79
N ALA A 149 -16.96 12.67 3.77
CA ALA A 149 -15.72 12.63 3.01
C ALA A 149 -15.50 13.95 2.24
N THR A 150 -14.26 14.44 2.22
CA THR A 150 -13.86 15.51 1.30
C THR A 150 -13.62 14.91 -0.08
N TRP A 151 -14.32 15.41 -1.09
CA TRP A 151 -14.30 14.86 -2.43
C TRP A 151 -13.07 15.28 -3.23
N THR A 152 -12.98 14.78 -4.47
CA THR A 152 -11.76 14.91 -5.29
C THR A 152 -11.43 16.33 -5.73
N ASP A 153 -12.40 17.25 -5.70
CA ASP A 153 -12.16 18.68 -5.98
C ASP A 153 -11.59 19.45 -4.79
N GLY A 154 -11.52 18.84 -3.59
CA GLY A 154 -11.02 19.45 -2.35
C GLY A 154 -11.93 20.49 -1.71
N THR A 155 -13.15 20.67 -2.23
CA THR A 155 -14.11 21.68 -1.78
C THR A 155 -15.49 21.11 -1.47
N THR A 156 -15.88 20.04 -2.14
CA THR A 156 -17.12 19.31 -1.91
C THR A 156 -16.94 18.39 -0.70
N VAL A 157 -17.86 18.46 0.26
CA VAL A 157 -17.97 17.52 1.37
C VAL A 157 -19.24 16.71 1.17
N CYS A 158 -19.12 15.40 1.09
CA CYS A 158 -20.25 14.52 0.84
C CYS A 158 -21.24 14.56 2.01
N SER A 159 -22.52 14.68 1.70
CA SER A 159 -23.59 14.75 2.70
C SER A 159 -23.70 13.44 3.51
N GLU A 160 -24.22 13.52 4.74
CA GLU A 160 -24.52 12.33 5.54
C GLU A 160 -25.47 11.39 4.80
N GLY A 161 -25.14 10.10 4.80
CA GLY A 161 -25.89 9.07 4.07
C GLY A 161 -25.47 8.89 2.61
N SER A 162 -24.42 9.56 2.15
CA SER A 162 -23.83 9.36 0.83
C SER A 162 -23.33 7.92 0.66
N VAL A 163 -24.05 7.09 -0.11
CA VAL A 163 -23.71 5.69 -0.34
C VAL A 163 -23.45 5.42 -1.81
N GLY A 164 -22.19 5.14 -2.13
CA GLY A 164 -21.68 4.83 -3.47
C GLY A 164 -21.61 6.00 -4.45
N ILE A 165 -22.18 7.14 -4.07
CA ILE A 165 -22.07 8.43 -4.75
C ILE A 165 -21.91 9.51 -3.67
N CYS A 166 -21.13 10.54 -3.96
CA CYS A 166 -21.01 11.73 -3.14
C CYS A 166 -22.12 12.71 -3.54
N GLU A 167 -23.06 12.99 -2.62
CA GLU A 167 -24.17 13.95 -2.81
C GLU A 167 -23.93 15.26 -2.06
#